data_AF-A0AAF0II20-F1
#
_entry.id   AF-A0AAF0II20-F1
#
_cell.length_a   1.000
_cell.length_b   1.000
_cell.length_c   1.000
_cell.angle_alpha   90.00
_cell.angle_beta   90.00
_cell.angle_gamma   90.00
#
_symmetry.space_group_name_H-M   'P 1'
#
loop_
_entity.id
_entity.type
_entity.pdbx_description
1 polymer ?
#
loop_
_entity_poly.entity_id
_entity_poly.type
_entity_poly.pdbx_seq_one_letter_code
_entity_poly.pdbx_strand_id
1 'polypeptide(L)'
;MSGQKFSEQYPSPLEGYQNLPPLPNTVYGILTSDFGFSEKNDDGKSLRNPQTGVRSSAYETFQAPLTSGRRGAFDVHIYHFQVRL
;
A
#
# COMPACT_ATOMS: atom_id res chain seq x y z
N MET A 1 12.68 9.22 33.37
CA MET A 1 11.21 9.12 33.24
C MET A 1 10.91 7.72 32.74
N SER A 2 10.29 6.87 33.55
CA SER A 2 9.97 5.48 33.19
C SER A 2 8.79 5.48 32.23
N GLY A 3 9.04 5.11 30.96
CA GLY A 3 7.99 5.01 29.94
C GLY A 3 7.01 3.90 30.30
N GLN A 4 5.71 4.19 30.24
CA GLN A 4 4.67 3.20 30.44
C GLN A 4 4.86 2.05 29.45
N LYS A 5 5.02 0.84 29.99
CA LYS A 5 5.13 -0.40 29.23
C LYS A 5 3.71 -0.81 28.81
N PHE A 6 3.33 -0.56 27.57
CA PHE A 6 2.10 -1.14 27.03
C PHE A 6 2.27 -2.66 27.02
N SER A 7 1.31 -3.39 27.58
CA SER A 7 1.28 -4.85 27.56
C SER A 7 0.95 -5.30 26.14
N GLU A 8 1.97 -5.38 25.29
CA GLU A 8 1.86 -5.85 23.91
C GLU A 8 1.58 -7.36 23.94
N GLN A 9 0.29 -7.74 23.93
CA GLN A 9 -0.16 -9.13 23.74
C GLN A 9 0.12 -9.66 22.32
N TYR A 10 0.60 -8.79 21.43
CA TYR A 10 0.85 -9.12 20.04
C TYR A 10 2.31 -8.80 19.70
N PRO A 11 2.95 -9.66 18.91
CA PRO A 11 4.30 -9.38 18.46
C PRO A 11 4.34 -8.09 17.63
N SER A 12 5.53 -7.51 17.54
CA SER A 12 5.77 -6.38 16.65
C SER A 12 5.36 -6.76 15.22
N PRO A 13 4.67 -5.88 14.47
CA PRO A 13 4.44 -6.08 13.03
C PRO A 13 5.72 -6.25 12.22
N LEU A 14 6.88 -5.88 12.79
CA LEU A 14 8.20 -6.03 12.18
C LEU A 14 8.89 -7.34 12.58
N GLU A 15 8.27 -8.17 13.43
CA GLU A 15 8.83 -9.48 13.80
C GLU A 15 9.01 -10.36 12.56
N GLY A 16 10.24 -10.86 12.36
CA GLY A 16 10.62 -11.67 11.20
C GLY A 16 11.18 -10.87 10.02
N TYR A 17 11.14 -9.53 10.06
CA TYR A 17 11.58 -8.66 8.95
C TYR A 17 12.91 -7.93 9.22
N GLN A 18 13.54 -8.11 10.38
CA GLN A 18 14.63 -7.24 10.85
C GLN A 18 15.93 -7.33 10.05
N ASN A 19 16.20 -8.47 9.40
CA ASN A 19 17.45 -8.73 8.68
C ASN A 19 17.21 -9.17 7.23
N LEU A 20 16.03 -8.86 6.68
CA LEU A 20 15.76 -9.16 5.28
C LEU A 20 16.52 -8.18 4.38
N PRO A 21 16.90 -8.60 3.16
CA PRO A 21 17.44 -7.69 2.17
C PRO A 21 16.52 -6.47 1.98
N PRO A 22 17.08 -5.28 1.71
CA PRO A 22 16.26 -4.13 1.36
C PRO A 22 15.39 -4.49 0.15
N LEU A 23 14.22 -3.86 0.05
CA LEU A 23 13.33 -4.05 -1.09
C LEU A 23 14.13 -3.88 -2.40
N PRO A 24 14.01 -4.82 -3.35
CA PRO A 24 14.63 -4.70 -4.64
C PRO A 24 14.29 -3.35 -5.28
N ASN A 25 15.30 -2.69 -5.81
CA ASN A 25 15.12 -1.57 -6.73
C ASN A 25 14.83 -2.06 -8.17
N THR A 26 14.46 -3.34 -8.33
CA THR A 26 14.21 -4.06 -9.59
C THR A 26 13.10 -5.08 -9.38
N VAL A 27 12.10 -5.15 -10.27
CA VAL A 27 10.98 -6.10 -10.12
C VAL A 27 11.44 -7.47 -10.63
N TYR A 28 11.61 -8.44 -9.74
CA TYR A 28 11.86 -9.82 -10.13
C TYR A 28 10.65 -10.37 -10.90
N GLY A 29 10.79 -10.62 -12.20
CA GLY A 29 9.80 -11.36 -12.99
C GLY A 29 9.61 -10.92 -14.44
N ILE A 30 10.15 -9.76 -14.85
CA ILE A 30 10.13 -9.36 -16.27
C ILE A 30 11.53 -9.52 -16.85
N LEU A 31 11.71 -10.59 -17.62
CA LEU A 31 12.88 -10.79 -18.48
C LEU A 31 12.86 -9.76 -19.61
N THR A 32 13.29 -8.54 -19.33
CA THR A 32 13.67 -7.57 -20.37
C THR A 32 15.12 -7.17 -20.16
N SER A 33 15.97 -8.00 -20.77
CA SER A 33 17.33 -7.72 -21.27
C SER A 33 17.93 -6.34 -20.98
N ASP A 34 19.06 -6.35 -20.27
CA ASP A 34 20.33 -5.65 -20.55
C ASP A 34 20.35 -4.12 -20.75
N PHE A 35 19.23 -3.41 -20.65
CA PHE A 35 19.17 -1.95 -20.70
C PHE A 35 18.37 -1.42 -19.50
N GLY A 36 19.09 -0.95 -18.48
CA GLY A 36 18.54 -0.50 -17.21
C GLY A 36 17.51 0.62 -17.36
N PHE A 37 16.25 0.26 -17.15
CA PHE A 37 15.17 1.22 -16.92
C PHE A 37 15.01 1.41 -15.40
N SER A 38 14.88 2.65 -14.94
CA SER A 38 14.59 2.92 -13.53
C SER A 38 13.22 2.34 -13.18
N GLU A 39 13.21 1.39 -12.26
CA GLU A 39 12.01 0.69 -11.79
C GLU A 39 11.20 1.53 -10.80
N LYS A 40 11.72 2.70 -10.43
CA LYS A 40 11.00 3.69 -9.65
C LYS A 40 10.25 4.67 -10.55
N ASN A 41 9.14 5.18 -10.05
CA ASN A 41 8.47 6.34 -10.63
C ASN A 41 9.42 7.56 -10.62
N ASP A 42 9.09 8.58 -11.42
CA ASP A 42 9.96 9.74 -11.62
C ASP A 42 10.22 10.53 -10.32
N ASP A 43 9.34 10.39 -9.33
CA ASP A 43 9.50 10.97 -7.99
C ASP A 43 10.36 10.12 -7.03
N GLY A 44 10.75 8.90 -7.45
CA GLY A 44 11.55 7.97 -6.67
C GLY A 44 10.84 7.32 -5.46
N LYS A 45 9.54 7.59 -5.26
CA LYS A 45 8.81 7.21 -4.04
C LYS A 45 8.19 5.83 -4.08
N SER A 46 7.99 5.27 -5.27
CA SER A 46 7.39 3.95 -5.46
C SER A 46 7.94 3.27 -6.70
N LEU A 47 7.81 1.94 -6.73
CA LEU A 47 8.10 1.16 -7.93
C LEU A 47 6.99 1.39 -8.98
N ARG A 48 7.37 1.32 -10.26
CA ARG A 48 6.44 1.36 -11.38
C ARG A 48 5.62 0.07 -11.38
N ASN A 49 4.31 0.18 -11.52
CA ASN A 49 3.48 -0.99 -11.81
C ASN A 49 3.78 -1.47 -13.23
N PRO A 50 3.91 -2.79 -13.46
CA PRO A 50 3.98 -3.36 -14.80
C PRO A 50 2.84 -2.84 -15.68
N GLN A 51 3.18 -2.41 -16.90
CA GLN A 51 2.17 -1.96 -17.85
C GLN A 51 1.48 -3.16 -18.47
N THR A 52 0.16 -3.26 -18.29
CA THR A 52 -0.68 -4.31 -18.87
C THR A 52 -1.19 -3.94 -20.27
N GLY A 53 -0.92 -2.70 -20.74
CA GLY A 53 -1.44 -2.15 -22.00
C GLY A 53 -2.95 -1.87 -22.00
N VAL A 54 -3.67 -2.30 -20.95
CA VAL A 54 -5.12 -2.16 -20.80
C VAL A 54 -5.42 -1.59 -19.42
N ARG A 55 -6.27 -0.56 -19.36
CA ARG A 55 -6.75 -0.01 -18.09
C ARG A 55 -7.61 -1.05 -17.37
N SER A 56 -7.45 -1.15 -16.05
CA SER A 56 -8.32 -2.00 -15.24
C SER A 56 -9.77 -1.52 -15.34
N SER A 57 -10.73 -2.44 -15.43
CA SER A 57 -12.16 -2.11 -15.36
C SER A 57 -12.55 -1.44 -14.04
N ALA A 58 -11.71 -1.57 -13.00
CA ALA A 58 -11.87 -0.89 -11.72
C ALA A 58 -11.84 0.66 -11.82
N TYR A 59 -11.31 1.22 -12.92
CA TYR A 59 -11.38 2.67 -13.17
C TYR A 59 -12.78 3.15 -13.58
N GLU A 60 -13.64 2.25 -14.02
CA GLU A 60 -14.97 2.56 -14.54
C GLU A 60 -16.08 2.10 -13.60
N THR A 61 -15.88 0.97 -12.91
CA THR A 61 -16.88 0.39 -12.01
C THR A 61 -16.24 -0.35 -10.84
N PHE A 62 -16.97 -0.47 -9.74
CA PHE A 62 -16.48 -1.25 -8.59
C PHE A 62 -16.57 -2.74 -8.90
N GLN A 63 -15.57 -3.50 -8.43
CA GLN A 63 -15.58 -4.95 -8.57
C GLN A 63 -16.68 -5.56 -7.70
N ALA A 64 -17.35 -6.59 -8.21
CA ALA A 64 -18.37 -7.31 -7.45
C ALA A 64 -17.79 -7.84 -6.12
N PRO A 65 -18.56 -7.80 -5.01
CA PRO A 65 -19.99 -7.48 -4.91
C PRO A 65 -20.29 -5.98 -4.67
N LEU A 66 -19.30 -5.10 -4.78
CA LEU A 66 -19.48 -3.69 -4.51
C LEU A 66 -20.32 -3.02 -5.62
N THR A 67 -21.36 -2.31 -5.24
CA THR A 67 -22.25 -1.63 -6.19
C THR A 67 -21.74 -0.23 -6.52
N SER A 68 -21.94 0.25 -7.74
CA SER A 68 -21.69 1.64 -8.14
C SER A 68 -22.85 2.61 -7.86
N GLY A 69 -23.79 2.22 -6.98
CA GLY A 69 -24.88 3.11 -6.56
C GLY A 69 -24.41 4.25 -5.65
N ARG A 70 -25.29 5.23 -5.39
CA ARG A 70 -24.98 6.44 -4.58
C ARG A 70 -24.37 6.16 -3.19
N ARG A 71 -24.57 4.97 -2.64
CA ARG A 71 -24.07 4.56 -1.31
C ARG A 71 -23.06 3.41 -1.36
N GLY A 72 -22.66 2.97 -2.55
CA GLY A 72 -21.78 1.82 -2.71
C GLY A 72 -20.31 2.22 -2.78
N ALA A 73 -19.44 1.40 -2.17
CA ALA A 73 -17.99 1.48 -2.27
C ALA A 73 -17.33 2.82 -1.87
N PHE A 74 -17.96 3.55 -0.96
CA PHE A 74 -17.36 4.69 -0.27
C PHE A 74 -17.23 4.40 1.22
N ASP A 75 -16.06 4.70 1.77
CA ASP A 75 -15.82 4.68 3.22
C ASP A 75 -16.28 6.00 3.84
N VAL A 76 -16.95 5.92 4.99
CA VAL A 76 -17.34 7.09 5.78
C VAL A 76 -16.43 7.16 7.00
N HIS A 77 -15.59 8.19 7.05
CA HIS A 77 -14.73 8.44 8.21
C HIS A 77 -15.44 9.44 9.14
N ILE A 78 -15.87 8.97 10.31
CA ILE A 78 -16.48 9.81 11.34
C ILE A 78 -15.40 10.13 12.38
N TYR A 79 -15.06 11.41 12.51
CA TYR A 79 -14.16 11.89 13.55
C TYR A 79 -14.97 12.54 14.68
N HIS A 80 -14.86 11.99 15.89
CA HIS A 80 -15.38 12.62 17.09
C HIS A 80 -14.27 13.42 17.75
N PHE A 81 -14.38 14.76 17.72
CA PHE A 81 -13.46 15.64 18.42
C PHE A 81 -14.00 15.92 19.83
N GLN A 82 -13.34 15.37 20.85
CA GLN A 82 -13.65 15.69 22.24
C GLN A 82 -13.08 17.06 22.59
N VAL A 83 -13.94 18.04 22.85
CA VAL A 83 -13.54 19.34 23.38
C VAL A 83 -13.39 19.21 24.90
N ARG A 84 -12.22 19.56 25.43
CA ARG A 84 -12.00 19.65 26.89
C ARG A 84 -12.42 21.05 27.34
N LEU A 85 -13.36 21.12 28.29
CA LEU A 85 -13.69 22.35 29.03
C LEU A 85 -12.56 22.72 29.99
#